data_AF-A0A2U1Q1T4-F1
#
_entry.id   AF-A0A2U1Q1T4-F1
#
_cell.length_a   1.000
_cell.length_b   1.000
_cell.length_c   1.000
_cell.angle_alpha   90.00
_cell.angle_beta   90.00
_cell.angle_gamma   90.00
#
_symmetry.space_group_name_H-M   'P 1'
#
loop_
_entity.id
_entity.type
_entity.pdbx_description
1 polymer ?
#
loop_
_entity_poly.entity_id
_entity_poly.type
_entity_poly.pdbx_seq_one_letter_code
_entity_poly.pdbx_strand_id
1 'polypeptide(L)'
;MEGLKIEEAIKESGEKYRSILHEETENTHWRHGGPPIYDAVNKLFEEGRTTVWEKGSLEETVQNAIKSWEMELTHKTRIQDFKTINPEKFKLIVNGREGLSAEETLKVGSYNALLKNTLPDEYKYYKAEEETFESSHDAFRSAFPRGFAWEVISVHSGPPVISYKFRHWGYFEGPYKGHSPTGEMVDFYGMGILKVLIF
;
A
#
# COMPACT_ATOMS: atom_id res chain seq x y z
N MET A 1 -24.67 25.13 -3.10
CA MET A 1 -25.49 23.91 -3.17
C MET A 1 -24.86 22.82 -4.03
N GLU A 2 -24.07 23.15 -5.05
CA GLU A 2 -23.35 22.16 -5.87
C GLU A 2 -22.16 21.52 -5.15
N GLY A 3 -21.38 22.31 -4.40
CA GLY A 3 -20.25 21.77 -3.59
C GLY A 3 -20.68 20.84 -2.44
N LEU A 4 -21.84 21.10 -1.84
CA LEU A 4 -22.39 20.29 -0.73
C LEU A 4 -22.86 18.91 -1.22
N LYS A 5 -23.40 18.84 -2.45
CA LYS A 5 -23.77 17.57 -3.10
C LYS A 5 -22.56 16.74 -3.55
N ILE A 6 -21.44 17.39 -3.88
CA ILE A 6 -20.18 16.71 -4.20
C ILE A 6 -19.59 16.12 -2.92
N GLU A 7 -19.55 16.88 -1.82
CA GLU A 7 -19.11 16.36 -0.51
C GLU A 7 -20.02 15.23 0.00
N GLU A 8 -21.34 15.33 -0.16
CA GLU A 8 -22.28 14.24 0.19
C GLU A 8 -22.13 13.01 -0.73
N ALA A 9 -21.91 13.18 -2.03
CA ALA A 9 -21.68 12.06 -2.96
C ALA A 9 -20.32 11.37 -2.72
N ILE A 10 -19.28 12.13 -2.35
CA ILE A 10 -17.99 11.59 -1.91
C ILE A 10 -18.20 10.79 -0.62
N LYS A 11 -19.02 11.29 0.30
CA LYS A 11 -19.39 10.62 1.56
C LYS A 11 -20.25 9.36 1.34
N GLU A 12 -21.12 9.32 0.33
CA GLU A 12 -21.98 8.18 -0.02
C GLU A 12 -21.24 7.06 -0.76
N SER A 13 -20.12 7.34 -1.44
CA SER A 13 -19.42 6.32 -2.23
C SER A 13 -18.59 5.33 -1.40
N GLY A 14 -18.21 5.70 -0.17
CA GLY A 14 -17.40 4.91 0.75
C GLY A 14 -16.02 4.50 0.18
N GLU A 15 -14.99 4.42 1.02
CA GLU A 15 -13.73 3.82 0.57
C GLU A 15 -13.95 2.35 0.15
N LYS A 16 -13.86 2.11 -1.16
CA LYS A 16 -14.23 0.84 -1.81
C LYS A 16 -13.24 -0.29 -1.58
N TYR A 17 -11.96 0.03 -1.51
CA TYR A 17 -10.87 -0.96 -1.48
C TYR A 17 -10.35 -1.27 -0.08
N ARG A 18 -10.74 -0.45 0.90
CA ARG A 18 -10.24 -0.51 2.27
C ARG A 18 -11.41 -0.35 3.23
N SER A 19 -12.31 -1.33 3.22
CA SER A 19 -13.55 -1.31 4.01
C SER A 19 -13.31 -1.02 5.49
N ILE A 20 -12.16 -1.44 6.03
CA ILE A 20 -11.80 -1.23 7.43
C ILE A 20 -11.72 0.25 7.84
N LEU A 21 -11.55 1.19 6.89
CA LEU A 21 -11.59 2.63 7.18
C LEU A 21 -12.94 3.09 7.74
N HIS A 22 -14.03 2.40 7.38
CA HIS A 22 -15.38 2.67 7.91
C HIS A 22 -15.59 2.11 9.32
N GLU A 23 -14.70 1.23 9.77
CA GLU A 23 -14.79 0.56 11.07
C GLU A 23 -13.86 1.20 12.12
N GLU A 24 -13.19 2.29 11.78
CA GLU A 24 -12.23 2.96 12.66
C GLU A 24 -12.96 3.72 13.78
N THR A 25 -12.32 3.80 14.94
CA THR A 25 -12.91 4.39 16.15
C THR A 25 -12.23 5.71 16.48
N GLU A 26 -12.83 6.50 17.38
CA GLU A 26 -12.20 7.73 17.91
C GLU A 26 -10.85 7.46 18.61
N ASN A 27 -10.56 6.19 18.97
CA ASN A 27 -9.31 5.78 19.60
C ASN A 27 -8.20 5.36 18.62
N THR A 28 -8.44 5.39 17.30
CA THR A 28 -7.42 5.06 16.31
C THR A 28 -6.36 6.16 16.24
N HIS A 29 -5.08 5.78 16.35
CA HIS A 29 -3.96 6.72 16.34
C HIS A 29 -3.42 6.93 14.93
N TRP A 30 -3.86 8.02 14.30
CA TRP A 30 -3.45 8.41 12.96
C TRP A 30 -2.18 9.26 12.98
N ARG A 31 -1.24 8.93 12.08
CA ARG A 31 0.03 9.64 11.88
C ARG A 31 -0.15 11.11 11.50
N HIS A 32 -1.25 11.42 10.83
CA HIS A 32 -1.55 12.77 10.33
C HIS A 32 -2.86 13.33 10.90
N GLY A 33 -3.27 12.87 12.09
CA GLY A 33 -4.41 13.42 12.83
C GLY A 33 -5.80 12.95 12.35
N GLY A 34 -5.88 12.16 11.28
CA GLY A 34 -7.14 11.59 10.82
C GLY A 34 -6.96 10.50 9.74
N PRO A 35 -8.06 9.85 9.33
CA PRO A 35 -8.03 8.86 8.29
C PRO A 35 -7.59 9.47 6.95
N PRO A 36 -6.80 8.74 6.14
CA PRO A 36 -6.37 9.19 4.82
C PRO A 36 -7.51 9.23 3.79
N ILE A 37 -7.32 10.02 2.73
CA ILE A 37 -8.21 10.10 1.56
C ILE A 37 -7.51 9.43 0.37
N TYR A 38 -8.19 8.51 -0.31
CA TYR A 38 -7.63 7.69 -1.40
C TYR A 38 -8.18 8.02 -2.80
N ASP A 39 -9.00 9.06 -2.94
CA ASP A 39 -9.71 9.40 -4.18
C ASP A 39 -8.82 9.44 -5.43
N ALA A 40 -7.65 10.08 -5.34
CA ALA A 40 -6.74 10.23 -6.47
C ALA A 40 -6.20 8.89 -6.98
N VAL A 41 -5.71 8.03 -6.08
CA VAL A 41 -5.16 6.73 -6.46
C VAL A 41 -6.26 5.72 -6.78
N ASN A 42 -7.44 5.85 -6.19
CA ASN A 42 -8.60 5.04 -6.55
C ASN A 42 -9.07 5.35 -7.97
N LYS A 43 -9.13 6.64 -8.34
CA LYS A 43 -9.39 7.06 -9.72
C LYS A 43 -8.34 6.51 -10.68
N LEU A 44 -7.05 6.67 -10.37
CA LEU A 44 -5.96 6.12 -11.16
C LEU A 44 -6.07 4.60 -11.33
N PHE A 45 -6.43 3.88 -10.26
CA PHE A 45 -6.62 2.45 -10.27
C PHE A 45 -7.79 2.03 -11.17
N GLU A 46 -8.94 2.72 -11.07
CA GLU A 46 -10.11 2.42 -11.91
C GLU A 46 -9.85 2.68 -13.39
N GLU A 47 -9.12 3.74 -13.73
CA GLU A 47 -8.74 4.08 -15.10
C GLU A 47 -7.71 3.11 -15.70
N GLY A 48 -6.85 2.51 -14.86
CA GLY A 48 -5.68 1.73 -15.30
C GLY A 48 -5.71 0.23 -15.01
N ARG A 49 -6.65 -0.27 -14.21
CA ARG A 49 -6.75 -1.70 -13.88
C ARG A 49 -7.07 -2.54 -15.11
N THR A 50 -6.55 -3.76 -15.11
CA THR A 50 -6.74 -4.73 -16.18
C THR A 50 -7.89 -5.69 -15.89
N THR A 51 -8.19 -5.94 -14.62
CA THR A 51 -9.21 -6.92 -14.22
C THR A 51 -10.18 -6.35 -13.18
N VAL A 52 -11.46 -6.71 -13.32
CA VAL A 52 -12.49 -6.52 -12.31
C VAL A 52 -12.80 -7.87 -11.68
N TRP A 53 -12.39 -8.06 -10.43
CA TRP A 53 -12.64 -9.30 -9.71
C TRP A 53 -14.11 -9.40 -9.27
N GLU A 54 -14.64 -10.61 -9.25
CA GLU A 54 -15.98 -10.88 -8.74
C GLU A 54 -16.06 -10.57 -7.24
N LYS A 55 -17.18 -9.98 -6.81
CA LYS A 55 -17.38 -9.65 -5.40
C LYS A 55 -17.35 -10.92 -4.54
N GLY A 56 -16.51 -10.93 -3.50
CA GLY A 56 -16.29 -12.06 -2.62
C GLY A 56 -15.32 -13.11 -3.17
N SER A 57 -14.70 -12.88 -4.33
CA SER A 57 -13.65 -13.77 -4.83
C SER A 57 -12.38 -13.68 -3.96
N LEU A 58 -11.53 -14.69 -4.08
CA LEU A 58 -10.26 -14.71 -3.36
C LEU A 58 -9.34 -13.58 -3.85
N GLU A 59 -9.36 -13.27 -5.14
CA GLU A 59 -8.58 -12.19 -5.75
C GLU A 59 -9.03 -10.81 -5.23
N GLU A 60 -10.34 -10.56 -5.14
CA GLU A 60 -10.85 -9.33 -4.53
C GLU A 60 -10.40 -9.23 -3.07
N THR A 61 -10.50 -10.34 -2.33
CA THR A 61 -10.12 -10.41 -0.92
C THR A 61 -8.63 -10.11 -0.72
N VAL A 62 -7.75 -10.77 -1.48
CA VAL A 62 -6.31 -10.51 -1.45
C VAL A 62 -6.04 -9.05 -1.83
N GLN A 63 -6.76 -8.52 -2.81
CA GLN A 63 -6.54 -7.16 -3.26
C GLN A 63 -6.82 -6.13 -2.18
N ASN A 64 -7.98 -6.28 -1.53
CA ASN A 64 -8.40 -5.37 -0.48
C ASN A 64 -7.56 -5.56 0.78
N ALA A 65 -7.14 -6.79 1.11
CA ALA A 65 -6.27 -7.07 2.24
C ALA A 65 -4.91 -6.36 2.14
N ILE A 66 -4.23 -6.43 0.98
CA ILE A 66 -2.94 -5.75 0.79
C ILE A 66 -3.10 -4.22 0.79
N LYS A 67 -4.10 -3.68 0.08
CA LYS A 67 -4.38 -2.24 0.07
C LYS A 67 -4.71 -1.70 1.46
N SER A 68 -5.41 -2.49 2.28
CA SER A 68 -5.74 -2.14 3.66
C SER A 68 -4.52 -2.21 4.56
N TRP A 69 -3.69 -3.25 4.45
CA TRP A 69 -2.48 -3.41 5.26
C TRP A 69 -1.48 -2.27 5.00
N GLU A 70 -1.27 -1.92 3.72
CA GLU A 70 -0.40 -0.80 3.36
C GLU A 70 -0.94 0.53 3.93
N MET A 71 -2.26 0.75 3.86
CA MET A 71 -2.90 1.91 4.46
C MET A 71 -2.66 1.99 5.97
N GLU A 72 -2.86 0.88 6.69
CA GLU A 72 -2.58 0.82 8.13
C GLU A 72 -1.11 1.10 8.43
N LEU A 73 -0.20 0.47 7.67
CA LEU A 73 1.24 0.65 7.83
C LEU A 73 1.70 2.08 7.62
N THR A 74 1.15 2.75 6.62
CA THR A 74 1.51 4.11 6.25
C THR A 74 0.89 5.13 7.20
N HIS A 75 -0.35 4.92 7.62
CA HIS A 75 -1.14 5.97 8.30
C HIS A 75 -1.39 5.76 9.78
N LYS A 76 -1.27 4.55 10.33
CA LYS A 76 -1.40 4.33 11.78
C LYS A 76 -0.03 4.40 12.44
N THR A 77 0.00 4.81 13.72
CA THR A 77 1.25 4.92 14.50
C THR A 77 1.39 3.84 15.57
N ARG A 78 0.36 3.00 15.74
CA ARG A 78 0.30 1.98 16.78
C ARG A 78 -0.12 0.64 16.19
N ILE A 79 0.64 -0.42 16.44
CA ILE A 79 0.36 -1.74 15.85
C ILE A 79 -0.93 -2.37 16.38
N GLN A 80 -1.34 -2.02 17.60
CA GLN A 80 -2.58 -2.47 18.21
C GLN A 80 -3.82 -1.94 17.48
N ASP A 81 -3.67 -0.91 16.65
CA ASP A 81 -4.76 -0.40 15.81
C ASP A 81 -4.90 -1.17 14.49
N PHE A 82 -3.98 -2.10 14.18
CA PHE A 82 -4.02 -2.86 12.93
C PHE A 82 -5.04 -3.98 13.01
N LYS A 83 -5.88 -4.06 11.98
CA LYS A 83 -6.91 -5.10 11.82
C LYS A 83 -6.53 -6.13 10.76
N THR A 84 -5.58 -5.81 9.89
CA THR A 84 -5.21 -6.67 8.75
C THR A 84 -4.23 -7.79 9.11
N ILE A 85 -3.62 -7.73 10.28
CA ILE A 85 -2.58 -8.66 10.71
C ILE A 85 -2.77 -9.09 12.16
N ASN A 86 -2.19 -10.24 12.52
CA ASN A 86 -1.97 -10.59 13.92
C ASN A 86 -0.62 -10.00 14.37
N PRO A 87 -0.57 -8.99 15.26
CA PRO A 87 0.69 -8.30 15.60
C PRO A 87 1.77 -9.22 16.19
N GLU A 88 1.37 -10.24 16.96
CA GLU A 88 2.31 -11.16 17.62
C GLU A 88 2.93 -12.17 16.64
N LYS A 89 2.22 -12.51 15.57
CA LYS A 89 2.64 -13.54 14.60
C LYS A 89 3.12 -12.97 13.27
N PHE A 90 2.86 -11.71 12.99
CA PHE A 90 3.17 -11.11 11.70
C PHE A 90 4.67 -11.05 11.45
N LYS A 91 5.03 -11.42 10.22
CA LYS A 91 6.39 -11.29 9.68
C LYS A 91 6.34 -10.80 8.24
N LEU A 92 7.04 -9.70 7.96
CA LEU A 92 7.29 -9.22 6.60
C LEU A 92 8.66 -9.74 6.12
N ILE A 93 8.65 -10.55 5.07
CA ILE A 93 9.85 -11.15 4.47
C ILE A 93 9.92 -10.68 3.01
N VAL A 94 11.04 -10.06 2.63
CA VAL A 94 11.20 -9.47 1.29
C VAL A 94 12.43 -10.09 0.62
N ASN A 95 12.21 -10.74 -0.53
CA ASN A 95 13.26 -11.31 -1.39
C ASN A 95 14.29 -12.18 -0.63
N GLY A 96 13.80 -13.04 0.27
CA GLY A 96 14.62 -13.99 1.02
C GLY A 96 15.42 -13.40 2.19
N ARG A 97 15.24 -12.12 2.51
CA ARG A 97 15.89 -11.48 3.68
C ARG A 97 15.26 -11.93 5.00
N GLU A 98 15.91 -11.57 6.10
CA GLU A 98 15.36 -11.77 7.44
C GLU A 98 14.00 -11.07 7.62
N GLY A 99 13.09 -11.73 8.36
CA GLY A 99 11.72 -11.26 8.53
C GLY A 99 11.56 -10.23 9.63
N LEU A 100 11.00 -9.07 9.29
CA LEU A 100 10.65 -8.00 10.23
C LEU A 100 9.37 -8.36 10.98
N SER A 101 9.34 -8.13 12.29
CA SER A 101 8.11 -8.13 13.09
C SER A 101 7.17 -6.98 12.70
N ALA A 102 5.96 -7.01 13.22
CA ALA A 102 4.96 -5.96 13.03
C ALA A 102 5.48 -4.58 13.50
N GLU A 103 6.04 -4.52 14.70
CA GLU A 103 6.62 -3.29 15.30
C GLU A 103 7.83 -2.79 14.51
N GLU A 104 8.73 -3.68 14.10
CA GLU A 104 9.88 -3.29 13.28
C GLU A 104 9.43 -2.73 11.92
N THR A 105 8.44 -3.38 11.29
CA THR A 105 7.89 -2.94 10.00
C THR A 105 7.26 -1.55 10.11
N LEU A 106 6.45 -1.32 11.15
CA LEU A 106 5.84 -0.02 11.44
C LEU A 106 6.88 1.07 11.70
N LYS A 107 7.95 0.74 12.43
CA LYS A 107 9.03 1.67 12.74
C LYS A 107 9.82 2.09 11.50
N VAL A 108 10.15 1.17 10.60
CA VAL A 108 10.96 1.48 9.41
C VAL A 108 10.14 2.10 8.27
N GLY A 109 8.86 1.73 8.15
CA GLY A 109 7.97 2.16 7.06
C GLY A 109 8.00 1.24 5.83
N SER A 110 6.94 1.33 5.03
CA SER A 110 6.71 0.47 3.86
C SER A 110 7.83 0.53 2.81
N TYR A 111 8.18 1.73 2.32
CA TYR A 111 9.22 1.90 1.29
C TYR A 111 10.59 1.38 1.75
N ASN A 112 11.01 1.75 2.97
CA ASN A 112 12.27 1.28 3.53
C ASN A 112 12.29 -0.24 3.74
N ALA A 113 11.20 -0.83 4.23
CA ALA A 113 11.10 -2.27 4.39
C ALA A 113 11.17 -3.00 3.04
N LEU A 114 10.41 -2.54 2.03
CA LEU A 114 10.23 -3.23 0.75
C LEU A 114 11.40 -3.03 -0.22
N LEU A 115 12.01 -1.84 -0.27
CA LEU A 115 13.04 -1.49 -1.26
C LEU A 115 14.48 -1.72 -0.78
N LYS A 116 14.68 -1.98 0.52
CA LYS A 116 16.00 -2.34 1.05
C LYS A 116 16.51 -3.60 0.34
N ASN A 117 17.74 -3.54 -0.13
CA ASN A 117 18.38 -4.61 -0.88
C ASN A 117 19.89 -4.65 -0.56
N THR A 118 20.57 -5.70 -1.01
CA THR A 118 22.00 -5.95 -0.80
C THR A 118 22.82 -5.74 -2.08
N LEU A 119 22.29 -4.97 -3.05
CA LEU A 119 23.05 -4.65 -4.25
C LEU A 119 24.29 -3.81 -3.88
N PRO A 120 25.36 -3.84 -4.67
CA PRO A 120 26.45 -2.88 -4.53
C PRO A 120 25.94 -1.43 -4.59
N ASP A 121 26.59 -0.52 -3.85
CA ASP A 121 26.10 0.87 -3.69
C ASP A 121 25.94 1.61 -5.02
N GLU A 122 26.75 1.29 -6.03
CA GLU A 122 26.65 1.85 -7.39
C GLU A 122 25.35 1.49 -8.13
N TYR A 123 24.65 0.42 -7.71
CA TYR A 123 23.35 0.00 -8.27
C TYR A 123 22.18 0.30 -7.32
N LYS A 124 22.43 0.94 -6.17
CA LYS A 124 21.38 1.35 -5.23
C LYS A 124 20.85 2.74 -5.57
N TYR A 125 19.86 2.79 -6.45
CA TYR A 125 19.13 4.03 -6.78
C TYR A 125 18.18 4.50 -5.67
N TYR A 126 17.84 3.61 -4.74
CA TYR A 126 17.18 3.93 -3.48
C TYR A 126 17.97 3.30 -2.34
N LYS A 127 18.35 4.12 -1.35
CA LYS A 127 19.13 3.71 -0.18
C LYS A 127 18.27 3.84 1.07
N ALA A 128 17.65 2.74 1.48
CA ALA A 128 16.73 2.72 2.62
C ALA A 128 17.39 3.14 3.94
N GLU A 129 18.70 2.91 4.07
CA GLU A 129 19.53 3.30 5.20
C GLU A 129 19.74 4.82 5.34
N GLU A 130 19.52 5.59 4.28
CA GLU A 130 19.64 7.05 4.27
C GLU A 130 18.26 7.74 4.43
N GLU A 131 17.17 6.98 4.52
CA GLU A 131 15.80 7.49 4.51
C GLU A 131 15.07 7.26 5.85
N THR A 132 14.42 8.30 6.34
CA THR A 132 13.39 8.18 7.39
C THR A 132 12.07 7.70 6.79
N PHE A 133 11.10 7.39 7.65
CA PHE A 133 9.73 7.16 7.20
C PHE A 133 9.22 8.36 6.37
N GLU A 134 9.38 9.57 6.89
CA GLU A 134 8.84 10.79 6.28
C GLU A 134 9.51 11.10 4.94
N SER A 135 10.84 11.08 4.89
CA SER A 135 11.60 11.39 3.66
C SER A 135 11.33 10.38 2.54
N SER A 136 11.21 9.09 2.86
CA SER A 136 10.82 8.09 1.87
C SER A 136 9.40 8.32 1.32
N HIS A 137 8.42 8.59 2.19
CA HIS A 137 7.05 8.84 1.77
C HIS A 137 6.93 10.13 0.96
N ASP A 138 7.62 11.19 1.36
CA ASP A 138 7.63 12.46 0.64
C ASP A 138 8.27 12.30 -0.74
N ALA A 139 9.36 11.53 -0.86
CA ALA A 139 10.00 11.25 -2.14
C ALA A 139 9.05 10.53 -3.11
N PHE A 140 8.36 9.47 -2.67
CA PHE A 140 7.45 8.72 -3.53
C PHE A 140 6.14 9.46 -3.83
N ARG A 141 5.56 10.17 -2.86
CA ARG A 141 4.36 11.01 -3.10
C ARG A 141 4.66 12.18 -4.03
N SER A 142 5.86 12.77 -3.93
CA SER A 142 6.30 13.80 -4.85
C SER A 142 6.48 13.25 -6.26
N ALA A 143 7.10 12.07 -6.41
CA ALA A 143 7.32 11.44 -7.71
C ALA A 143 6.02 11.04 -8.41
N PHE A 144 5.06 10.50 -7.63
CA PHE A 144 3.79 9.96 -8.11
C PHE A 144 2.61 10.73 -7.47
N PRO A 145 2.32 11.97 -7.90
CA PRO A 145 1.31 12.82 -7.26
C PRO A 145 -0.13 12.27 -7.37
N ARG A 146 -0.40 11.42 -8.36
CA ARG A 146 -1.69 10.69 -8.50
C ARG A 146 -1.76 9.42 -7.65
N GLY A 147 -0.68 9.09 -6.94
CA GLY A 147 -0.49 7.84 -6.23
C GLY A 147 0.20 6.76 -7.07
N PHE A 148 0.53 5.67 -6.39
CA PHE A 148 1.16 4.49 -6.97
C PHE A 148 0.22 3.29 -6.78
N ALA A 149 -0.60 3.06 -7.81
CA ALA A 149 -1.65 2.05 -7.78
C ALA A 149 -1.08 0.64 -7.63
N TRP A 150 -1.89 -0.25 -7.04
CA TRP A 150 -1.53 -1.65 -6.81
C TRP A 150 -2.71 -2.56 -7.20
N GLU A 151 -2.42 -3.62 -7.95
CA GLU A 151 -3.39 -4.56 -8.51
C GLU A 151 -2.96 -6.00 -8.31
N VAL A 152 -3.91 -6.86 -7.94
CA VAL A 152 -3.74 -8.31 -8.07
C VAL A 152 -3.98 -8.70 -9.51
N ILE A 153 -2.97 -9.33 -10.13
CA ILE A 153 -3.02 -9.81 -11.51
C ILE A 153 -3.55 -11.25 -11.57
N SER A 154 -3.16 -12.09 -10.61
CA SER A 154 -3.64 -13.46 -10.53
C SER A 154 -3.36 -14.06 -9.16
N VAL A 155 -4.24 -14.92 -8.68
CA VAL A 155 -4.02 -15.77 -7.49
C VAL A 155 -3.78 -17.21 -7.95
N HIS A 156 -2.81 -17.88 -7.34
CA HIS A 156 -2.32 -19.20 -7.76
C HIS A 156 -2.55 -20.30 -6.72
N SER A 157 -2.93 -19.95 -5.49
CA SER A 157 -3.27 -20.91 -4.45
C SER A 157 -4.25 -20.34 -3.43
N GLY A 158 -5.00 -21.22 -2.77
CA GLY A 158 -5.91 -20.86 -1.69
C GLY A 158 -5.25 -20.83 -0.30
N PRO A 159 -6.00 -20.44 0.74
CA PRO A 159 -5.58 -20.55 2.14
C PRO A 159 -5.11 -21.98 2.51
N PRO A 160 -4.17 -22.13 3.48
CA PRO A 160 -3.62 -21.08 4.34
C PRO A 160 -2.40 -20.35 3.74
N VAL A 161 -1.92 -20.77 2.56
CA VAL A 161 -0.75 -20.19 1.89
C VAL A 161 -1.14 -19.74 0.50
N ILE A 162 -1.52 -18.48 0.39
CA ILE A 162 -1.97 -17.85 -0.85
C ILE A 162 -0.75 -17.28 -1.57
N SER A 163 -0.53 -17.69 -2.81
CA SER A 163 0.48 -17.12 -3.70
C SER A 163 -0.21 -16.33 -4.79
N TYR A 164 0.31 -15.16 -5.13
CA TYR A 164 -0.32 -14.26 -6.09
C TYR A 164 0.72 -13.43 -6.83
N LYS A 165 0.36 -12.98 -8.02
CA LYS A 165 1.10 -12.02 -8.83
C LYS A 165 0.42 -10.65 -8.72
N PHE A 166 1.22 -9.60 -8.62
CA PHE A 166 0.71 -8.23 -8.53
C PHE A 166 1.43 -7.30 -9.51
N ARG A 167 0.84 -6.11 -9.70
CA ARG A 167 1.41 -4.98 -10.41
C ARG A 167 1.36 -3.74 -9.54
N HIS A 168 2.43 -2.96 -9.56
CA HIS A 168 2.45 -1.59 -9.05
C HIS A 168 2.68 -0.64 -10.23
N TRP A 169 1.97 0.48 -10.30
CA TRP A 169 2.18 1.48 -11.36
C TRP A 169 1.74 2.89 -10.99
N GLY A 170 2.34 3.88 -11.63
CA GLY A 170 2.00 5.29 -11.51
C GLY A 170 2.72 6.11 -12.57
N TYR A 171 2.31 7.37 -12.74
CA TYR A 171 2.94 8.28 -13.69
C TYR A 171 4.01 9.12 -12.99
N PHE A 172 5.23 9.11 -13.51
CA PHE A 172 6.35 9.88 -12.94
C PHE A 172 6.22 11.35 -13.34
N GLU A 173 5.43 12.09 -12.57
CA GLU A 173 4.98 13.45 -12.91
C GLU A 173 5.50 14.53 -11.96
N GLY A 174 6.10 14.14 -10.84
CA GLY A 174 6.82 15.08 -9.97
C GLY A 174 8.28 14.69 -9.77
N PRO A 175 9.05 15.51 -9.04
CA PRO A 175 10.48 15.31 -8.87
C PRO A 175 10.78 14.09 -7.99
N TYR A 176 11.88 13.40 -8.29
CA TYR A 176 12.39 12.31 -7.46
C TYR A 176 13.90 12.43 -7.31
N LYS A 177 14.39 12.76 -6.10
CA LYS A 177 15.83 12.77 -5.77
C LYS A 177 16.73 13.48 -6.80
N GLY A 178 16.31 14.66 -7.27
CA GLY A 178 17.05 15.46 -8.26
C GLY A 178 16.80 15.07 -9.73
N HIS A 179 16.01 14.02 -9.98
CA HIS A 179 15.54 13.67 -11.32
C HIS A 179 14.25 14.40 -11.66
N SER A 180 14.20 14.98 -12.86
CA SER A 180 12.99 15.60 -13.42
C SER A 180 11.96 14.54 -13.82
N PRO A 181 10.65 14.84 -13.68
CA PRO A 181 9.61 13.94 -14.13
C PRO A 181 9.65 13.71 -15.64
N THR A 182 9.34 12.50 -16.09
CA THR A 182 9.25 12.16 -17.52
C THR A 182 7.83 12.22 -18.05
N GLY A 183 6.82 12.17 -17.17
CA GLY A 183 5.41 12.02 -17.53
C GLY A 183 5.03 10.60 -17.98
N GLU A 184 5.99 9.68 -18.02
CA GLU A 184 5.74 8.30 -18.43
C GLU A 184 5.19 7.45 -17.28
N MET A 185 4.46 6.39 -17.64
CA MET A 185 4.03 5.39 -16.67
C MET A 185 5.22 4.52 -16.29
N VAL A 186 5.48 4.43 -14.98
CA VAL A 186 6.39 3.46 -14.40
C VAL A 186 5.55 2.32 -13.85
N ASP A 187 5.83 1.09 -14.26
CA ASP A 187 5.21 -0.09 -13.68
C ASP A 187 6.21 -1.23 -13.44
N PHE A 188 5.85 -2.10 -12.50
CA PHE A 188 6.55 -3.35 -12.29
C PHE A 188 5.61 -4.43 -11.79
N TYR A 189 6.02 -5.66 -12.00
CA TYR A 189 5.31 -6.85 -11.53
C TYR A 189 6.13 -7.57 -10.46
N GLY A 190 5.43 -8.17 -9.52
CA GLY A 190 6.02 -8.98 -8.47
C GLY A 190 5.14 -10.16 -8.10
N MET A 191 5.65 -11.00 -7.20
CA MET A 191 4.90 -12.08 -6.59
C MET A 191 4.94 -11.94 -5.06
N GLY A 192 3.84 -12.31 -4.42
CA GLY A 192 3.71 -12.31 -2.97
C GLY A 192 3.15 -13.63 -2.46
N ILE A 193 3.43 -13.90 -1.18
CA ILE A 193 2.86 -15.03 -0.46
C ILE A 193 2.22 -14.50 0.83
N LEU A 194 0.93 -14.77 1.02
CA LEU A 194 0.23 -14.53 2.28
C LEU A 194 0.07 -15.85 3.02
N LYS A 195 0.54 -15.89 4.27
CA LYS A 195 0.18 -16.94 5.22
C LYS A 195 -0.94 -16.42 6.10
N VAL A 196 -2.11 -17.03 5.98
CA VAL A 196 -3.32 -16.63 6.71
C VAL A 196 -3.73 -17.72 7.70
N LEU A 197 -4.29 -17.31 8.84
CA LEU A 197 -4.86 -18.24 9.80
C LEU A 197 -6.23 -18.70 9.28
N ILE A 198 -6.45 -20.01 9.31
CA ILE A 198 -7.78 -20.59 9.14
C ILE A 198 -8.34 -20.75 10.55
N PHE A 199 -9.46 -20.09 10.84
CA PHE A 199 -10.23 -20.26 12.06
C PHE A 199 -11.45 -21.13 11.80
#